data_AF-A0A2M9HH94-F1
#
_entry.id   AF-A0A2M9HH94-F1
#
_cell.length_a   1.000
_cell.length_b   1.000
_cell.length_c   1.000
_cell.angle_alpha   90.00
_cell.angle_beta   90.00
_cell.angle_gamma   90.00
#
_symmetry.space_group_name_H-M   'P 1'
#
loop_
_entity.id
_entity.type
_entity.pdbx_description
1 polymer ?
#
loop_
_entity_poly.entity_id
_entity_poly.type
_entity_poly.pdbx_seq_one_letter_code
_entity_poly.pdbx_strand_id
1 'polypeptide(L)'
;MFHDFDNVTSYYGNIPSRPMRSDEHVELYRMRESDRDPMNEDFTDPVNRVCGTTLGYGDVDFFNPDQCRLLAAWLETRLTQPITPRLADIYRHLLNYAQRAIRYNTGIVIEL
;
A
#
# COMPACT_ATOMS: atom_id res chain seq x y z
N MET A 1 3.40 20.25 -18.59
CA MET A 1 4.33 20.74 -17.55
C MET A 1 4.15 19.84 -16.34
N PHE A 2 5.04 18.86 -16.14
CA PHE A 2 5.05 17.99 -14.96
C PHE A 2 6.47 17.50 -14.70
N HIS A 3 6.77 17.31 -13.42
CA HIS A 3 7.98 17.86 -12.81
C HIS A 3 9.21 16.97 -12.89
N ASP A 4 10.32 17.69 -13.01
CA ASP A 4 11.70 17.28 -12.84
C ASP A 4 11.94 16.67 -11.44
N PHE A 5 12.65 15.54 -11.41
CA PHE A 5 13.06 14.83 -10.20
C PHE A 5 14.55 15.05 -9.87
N ASP A 6 15.23 15.95 -10.58
CA ASP A 6 16.50 16.48 -10.13
C ASP A 6 16.27 17.11 -8.74
N ASN A 7 16.87 16.48 -7.72
CA ASN A 7 16.88 16.80 -6.28
C ASN A 7 16.04 15.92 -5.32
N VAL A 8 15.47 14.79 -5.74
CA VAL A 8 14.95 13.80 -4.75
C VAL A 8 16.11 12.98 -4.17
N THR A 9 16.50 13.29 -2.94
CA THR A 9 17.75 12.82 -2.30
C THR A 9 17.57 11.79 -1.19
N SER A 10 16.36 11.25 -1.00
CA SER A 10 16.13 10.20 0.01
C SER A 10 15.01 9.25 -0.38
N TYR A 11 15.28 7.95 -0.27
CA TYR A 11 14.29 6.88 -0.20
C TYR A 11 14.49 6.17 1.14
N TYR A 12 13.45 6.05 1.96
CA TYR A 12 13.45 5.27 3.21
C TYR A 12 12.58 4.03 3.01
N GLY A 13 13.02 2.84 3.45
CA GLY A 13 12.30 1.57 3.26
C GLY A 13 12.90 0.66 2.17
N ASN A 14 12.90 -0.67 2.42
CA ASN A 14 13.48 -1.69 1.54
C ASN A 14 12.60 -1.93 0.29
N ILE A 15 12.46 -0.92 -0.58
CA ILE A 15 11.89 -1.11 -1.90
C ILE A 15 12.92 -1.88 -2.73
N PRO A 16 12.58 -3.05 -3.30
CA PRO A 16 13.52 -3.80 -4.14
C PRO A 16 14.10 -2.91 -5.24
N SER A 17 15.44 -2.82 -5.32
CA SER A 17 16.13 -2.01 -6.33
C SER A 17 15.78 -2.49 -7.74
N ARG A 18 15.34 -1.57 -8.61
CA ARG A 18 14.94 -1.91 -9.99
C ARG A 18 15.98 -1.40 -11.01
N PRO A 19 16.44 -2.22 -11.96
CA PRO A 19 17.20 -1.73 -13.11
C PRO A 19 16.29 -0.95 -14.08
N MET A 20 16.80 0.17 -14.61
CA MET A 20 16.22 1.15 -15.54
C MET A 20 15.40 0.57 -16.72
N ARG A 21 14.13 0.23 -16.51
CA ARG A 21 13.14 0.09 -17.60
C ARG A 21 11.77 0.60 -17.16
N SER A 22 11.08 1.29 -18.07
CA SER A 22 9.64 1.53 -17.95
C SER A 22 8.93 0.18 -18.09
N ASP A 23 8.17 -0.23 -17.07
CA ASP A 23 7.52 -1.54 -17.06
C ASP A 23 6.00 -1.38 -17.12
N GLU A 24 5.38 -2.04 -18.09
CA GLU A 24 3.93 -2.27 -18.21
C GLU A 24 3.35 -3.06 -17.01
N HIS A 25 4.20 -3.48 -16.07
CA HIS A 25 3.90 -4.36 -14.95
C HIS A 25 3.63 -3.63 -13.62
N VAL A 26 3.60 -2.30 -13.60
CA VAL A 26 3.35 -1.50 -12.40
C VAL A 26 2.00 -0.81 -12.50
N GLU A 27 1.12 -1.07 -11.54
CA GLU A 27 -0.15 -0.39 -11.41
C GLU A 27 -0.14 0.50 -10.16
N LEU A 28 -0.69 1.72 -10.28
CA LEU A 28 -0.67 2.71 -9.23
C LEU A 28 -2.09 3.22 -8.94
N TYR A 29 -2.46 3.17 -7.67
CA TYR A 29 -3.62 3.87 -7.14
C TYR A 29 -3.14 5.05 -6.29
N ARG A 30 -3.56 6.28 -6.64
CA ARG A 30 -3.20 7.48 -5.88
C ARG A 30 -4.32 7.84 -4.92
N MET A 31 -4.00 7.81 -3.63
CA MET A 31 -4.83 8.40 -2.58
C MET A 31 -4.78 9.93 -2.64
N ARG A 32 -5.79 10.57 -2.07
CA ARG A 32 -5.85 12.02 -1.86
C ARG A 32 -5.16 12.34 -0.55
N GLU A 33 -4.65 13.56 -0.41
CA GLU A 33 -4.11 14.06 0.85
C GLU A 33 -5.13 13.91 2.00
N SER A 34 -6.41 14.17 1.72
CA SER A 34 -7.51 13.99 2.68
C SER A 34 -7.75 12.54 3.13
N ASP A 35 -7.19 11.54 2.44
CA ASP A 35 -7.32 10.13 2.80
C ASP A 35 -6.27 9.72 3.85
N ARG A 36 -5.25 10.56 4.08
CA ARG A 36 -4.09 10.25 4.91
C ARG A 36 -4.44 10.01 6.38
N ASP A 37 -5.11 10.97 7.02
CA ASP A 37 -5.49 10.83 8.43
C ASP A 37 -6.44 9.64 8.64
N PRO A 38 -7.52 9.46 7.84
CA PRO A 38 -8.39 8.29 7.96
C PRO A 38 -7.68 6.96 7.75
N MET A 39 -6.74 6.88 6.80
CA MET A 39 -5.90 5.70 6.61
C MET A 39 -5.03 5.48 7.85
N ASN A 40 -4.35 6.51 8.34
CA ASN A 40 -3.47 6.36 9.48
C ASN A 40 -4.21 5.87 10.74
N GLU A 41 -5.40 6.41 11.00
CA GLU A 41 -6.22 6.06 12.16
C GLU A 41 -6.80 4.64 12.09
N ASP A 42 -7.22 4.18 10.91
CA ASP A 42 -7.94 2.91 10.76
C ASP A 42 -7.05 1.73 10.32
N PHE A 43 -5.99 2.01 9.56
CA PHE A 43 -5.20 1.02 8.83
C PHE A 43 -3.88 0.69 9.52
N THR A 44 -3.10 1.72 9.88
CA THR A 44 -1.66 1.57 10.18
C THR A 44 -1.37 0.59 11.32
N ASP A 45 -1.88 0.87 12.53
CA ASP A 45 -1.60 0.04 13.71
C ASP A 45 -2.14 -1.40 13.58
N PRO A 46 -3.40 -1.61 13.14
CA PRO A 46 -3.92 -2.96 12.92
C PRO A 46 -3.11 -3.74 11.89
N VAL A 47 -2.75 -3.12 10.76
CA VAL A 47 -2.05 -3.80 9.67
C VAL A 47 -0.60 -4.09 10.06
N ASN A 48 0.10 -3.18 10.73
CA ASN A 48 1.44 -3.44 11.25
C ASN A 48 1.46 -4.64 12.20
N ARG A 49 0.48 -4.73 13.10
CA ARG A 49 0.35 -5.87 14.02
C ARG A 49 0.12 -7.18 13.28
N VAL A 50 -0.72 -7.18 12.25
CA VAL A 50 -1.10 -8.39 11.50
C VAL A 50 -0.03 -8.82 10.51
N CYS A 51 0.59 -7.87 9.80
CA CYS A 51 1.54 -8.13 8.72
C CYS A 51 3.00 -8.07 9.15
N GLY A 52 3.29 -7.66 10.40
CA GLY A 52 4.65 -7.49 10.90
C GLY A 52 5.41 -6.38 10.18
N THR A 53 4.70 -5.33 9.74
CA THR A 53 5.24 -4.16 9.04
C THR A 53 5.45 -2.99 10.00
N THR A 54 6.13 -1.94 9.53
CA THR A 54 6.36 -0.71 10.29
C THR A 54 5.90 0.51 9.49
N LEU A 55 4.74 0.38 8.84
CA LEU A 55 4.14 1.49 8.12
C LEU A 55 3.76 2.58 9.14
N GLY A 56 3.93 3.83 8.79
CA GLY A 56 3.68 4.97 9.66
C GLY A 56 3.29 6.18 8.85
N TYR A 57 2.91 7.24 9.53
CA TYR A 57 2.58 8.49 8.89
C TYR A 57 3.84 9.10 8.25
N GLY A 58 3.88 9.19 6.92
CA GLY A 58 5.04 9.64 6.15
C GLY A 58 5.94 8.52 5.67
N ASP A 59 5.62 7.28 6.02
CA ASP A 59 6.46 6.14 5.68
C ASP A 59 5.95 5.40 4.45
N VAL A 60 6.88 4.65 3.86
CA VAL A 60 6.61 3.71 2.78
C VAL A 60 7.11 2.34 3.20
N ASP A 61 6.31 1.30 2.94
CA ASP A 61 6.69 -0.07 3.24
C ASP A 61 6.31 -1.02 2.09
N PHE A 62 7.09 -2.10 1.96
CA PHE A 62 6.88 -3.14 0.97
C PHE A 62 6.29 -4.39 1.62
N PHE A 63 5.14 -4.82 1.11
CA PHE A 63 4.44 -6.02 1.51
C PHE A 63 4.76 -7.12 0.49
N ASN A 64 5.48 -8.15 0.93
CA ASN A 64 5.79 -9.33 0.11
C ASN A 64 4.54 -10.24 -0.08
N PRO A 65 4.59 -11.32 -0.89
CA PRO A 65 3.41 -12.15 -1.13
C PRO A 65 2.78 -12.74 0.14
N ASP A 66 3.59 -13.11 1.14
CA ASP A 66 3.11 -13.67 2.41
C ASP A 66 2.37 -12.62 3.24
N GLN A 67 2.93 -11.41 3.32
CA GLN A 67 2.29 -10.26 3.96
C GLN A 67 1.03 -9.82 3.22
N CYS A 68 1.00 -9.93 1.88
CA CYS A 68 -0.21 -9.68 1.10
C CYS A 68 -1.34 -10.65 1.45
N ARG A 69 -1.06 -11.92 1.82
CA ARG A 69 -2.11 -12.85 2.30
C ARG A 69 -2.72 -12.39 3.61
N LEU A 70 -1.89 -11.93 4.54
CA LEU A 70 -2.31 -11.41 5.84
C LEU A 70 -3.12 -10.11 5.67
N LEU A 71 -2.64 -9.21 4.81
CA LEU A 71 -3.32 -7.97 4.45
C LEU A 71 -4.67 -8.24 3.80
N ALA A 72 -4.75 -9.19 2.84
CA ALA A 72 -6.00 -9.53 2.19
C ALA A 72 -7.07 -10.05 3.18
N ALA A 73 -6.69 -10.95 4.10
CA ALA A 73 -7.60 -11.47 5.11
C ALA A 73 -8.09 -10.37 6.08
N TRP A 74 -7.21 -9.44 6.45
CA TRP A 74 -7.60 -8.29 7.26
C TRP A 74 -8.57 -7.37 6.52
N LEU A 75 -8.29 -7.05 5.24
CA LEU A 75 -9.13 -6.20 4.40
C LEU A 75 -10.52 -6.82 4.17
N GLU A 76 -10.59 -8.12 3.87
CA GLU A 76 -11.85 -8.85 3.71
C GLU A 76 -12.71 -8.74 4.97
N THR A 77 -12.09 -8.89 6.14
CA THR A 77 -12.79 -8.73 7.43
C THR A 77 -13.20 -7.28 7.66
N ARG A 78 -12.29 -6.32 7.46
CA ARG A 78 -12.53 -4.89 7.74
C ARG A 78 -13.66 -4.32 6.88
N LEU A 79 -13.77 -4.76 5.62
CA LEU A 79 -14.82 -4.38 4.67
C LEU A 79 -16.23 -4.85 5.07
N THR A 80 -16.38 -5.79 6.01
CA THR A 80 -17.68 -6.21 6.55
C THR A 80 -18.17 -5.33 7.71
N GLN A 81 -17.31 -4.45 8.22
CA GLN A 81 -17.60 -3.59 9.36
C GLN A 81 -17.92 -2.16 8.90
N PRO A 82 -18.56 -1.32 9.74
CA PRO A 82 -18.76 0.08 9.42
C PRO A 82 -17.44 0.81 9.11
N ILE A 83 -17.39 1.47 7.95
CA ILE A 83 -16.33 2.36 7.47
C ILE A 83 -16.93 3.46 6.61
N THR A 84 -16.18 4.53 6.41
CA THR A 84 -16.57 5.56 5.45
C THR A 84 -16.56 4.98 4.02
N PRO A 85 -17.45 5.46 3.12
CA PRO A 85 -17.45 5.00 1.74
C PRO A 85 -16.11 5.19 1.03
N ARG A 86 -15.35 6.23 1.40
CA ARG A 86 -14.03 6.51 0.83
C ARG A 86 -12.99 5.48 1.27
N LEU A 87 -12.92 5.13 2.55
CA LEU A 87 -12.03 4.06 3.03
C LEU A 87 -12.40 2.71 2.40
N ALA A 88 -13.71 2.43 2.26
CA ALA A 88 -14.17 1.22 1.61
C ALA A 88 -13.69 1.11 0.16
N ASP A 89 -13.67 2.22 -0.58
CA ASP A 89 -13.14 2.28 -1.95
C ASP A 89 -11.64 1.96 -1.99
N ILE A 90 -10.85 2.62 -1.13
CA ILE A 90 -9.40 2.41 -1.02
C ILE A 90 -9.10 0.95 -0.65
N TYR A 91 -9.81 0.40 0.33
CA TYR A 91 -9.61 -0.98 0.78
C TYR A 91 -9.98 -2.02 -0.28
N ARG A 92 -10.97 -1.76 -1.14
CA ARG A 92 -11.27 -2.64 -2.29
C ARG A 92 -10.14 -2.63 -3.32
N HIS A 93 -9.57 -1.46 -3.61
CA HIS A 93 -8.40 -1.36 -4.50
C HIS A 93 -7.20 -2.10 -3.90
N LEU A 94 -6.90 -1.87 -2.63
CA LEU A 94 -5.79 -2.51 -1.96
C LEU A 94 -5.97 -4.03 -1.88
N LEU A 95 -7.20 -4.51 -1.64
CA LEU A 95 -7.53 -5.93 -1.64
C LEU A 95 -7.32 -6.56 -3.02
N ASN A 96 -7.74 -5.88 -4.10
CA ASN A 96 -7.50 -6.34 -5.45
C ASN A 96 -5.99 -6.49 -5.74
N TYR A 97 -5.19 -5.50 -5.31
CA TYR A 97 -3.74 -5.55 -5.46
C TYR A 97 -3.15 -6.68 -4.63
N ALA A 98 -3.58 -6.88 -3.38
CA ALA A 98 -3.09 -7.96 -2.52
C ALA A 98 -3.36 -9.33 -3.15
N GLN A 99 -4.58 -9.55 -3.64
CA GLN A 99 -4.96 -10.80 -4.32
C GLN A 99 -4.14 -11.05 -5.59
N ARG A 100 -3.82 -10.01 -6.36
CA ARG A 100 -2.96 -10.13 -7.55
C ARG A 100 -1.50 -10.38 -7.18
N ALA A 101 -0.98 -9.70 -6.17
CA ALA A 101 0.37 -9.90 -5.68
C ALA A 101 0.57 -11.34 -5.20
N ILE A 102 -0.41 -11.90 -4.48
CA ILE A 102 -0.44 -13.31 -4.09
C ILE A 102 -0.43 -14.22 -5.33
N ARG A 103 -1.32 -13.96 -6.31
CA ARG A 103 -1.48 -14.79 -7.52
C ARG A 103 -0.20 -14.82 -8.36
N TYR A 104 0.46 -13.68 -8.50
CA TYR A 104 1.64 -13.54 -9.36
C TYR A 104 2.96 -13.67 -8.60
N ASN A 105 2.90 -13.96 -7.29
CA ASN A 105 4.07 -14.05 -6.41
C ASN A 105 4.95 -12.78 -6.45
N THR A 106 4.29 -11.61 -6.37
CA THR A 106 4.90 -10.28 -6.31
C THR A 106 4.59 -9.59 -4.97
N GLY A 107 4.66 -8.26 -4.89
CA GLY A 107 4.30 -7.52 -3.68
C GLY A 107 3.73 -6.14 -3.97
N ILE A 108 3.42 -5.40 -2.91
CA ILE A 108 2.81 -4.07 -2.95
C ILE A 108 3.67 -3.09 -2.18
N VAL A 109 3.79 -1.88 -2.69
CA VAL A 109 4.34 -0.75 -1.94
C VAL A 109 3.16 0.11 -1.48
N ILE A 110 3.12 0.43 -0.19
CA ILE A 110 2.13 1.34 0.40
C ILE A 110 2.90 2.53 0.98
N GLU A 111 2.42 3.75 0.69
CA GLU A 111 2.96 5.01 1.18
C GLU A 111 1.81 5.80 1.84
N LEU A 112 2.03 6.33 3.06
CA LEU A 112 1.04 7.09 3.83
C LEU A 112 1.45 8.55 4.08
#